data_AF-A0A9D6EMQ4-F1
#
_entry.id   AF-A0A9D6EMQ4-F1
#
_cell.length_a   1.000
_cell.length_b   1.000
_cell.length_c   1.000
_cell.angle_alpha   90.00
_cell.angle_beta   90.00
_cell.angle_gamma   90.00
#
_symmetry.space_group_name_H-M   'P 1'
#
loop_
_entity.id
_entity.type
_entity.pdbx_description
1 polymer ?
#
loop_
_entity_poly.entity_id
_entity_poly.type
_entity_poly.pdbx_seq_one_letter_code
_entity_poly.pdbx_strand_id
1 'polypeptide(L)'
;MERLGAYLIPGADLRPSVELARQAEAWGYESLWVTHGGGRDSFVVLSAYAQATRMIGLGNGVVPIYPRHPVALAQEALTLAELSGGRFRLGIGGGTRSRS
;
A
#
# COMPACT_ATOMS: atom_id res chain seq x y z
N MET A 1 10.21 -17.28 -13.73
CA MET A 1 10.98 -16.15 -13.18
C MET A 1 10.28 -15.76 -11.89
N GLU A 2 10.99 -15.77 -10.76
CA GLU A 2 10.38 -15.52 -9.44
C GLU A 2 10.05 -14.03 -9.27
N ARG A 3 8.83 -13.73 -8.82
CA ARG A 3 8.31 -12.37 -8.61
C ARG A 3 8.43 -12.03 -7.12
N LEU A 4 9.35 -11.15 -6.75
CA LEU A 4 9.58 -10.78 -5.34
C LEU A 4 8.77 -9.55 -4.95
N GLY A 5 8.01 -9.67 -3.87
CA GLY A 5 7.31 -8.56 -3.22
C GLY A 5 7.80 -8.37 -1.79
N ALA A 6 7.78 -7.13 -1.30
CA ALA A 6 8.17 -6.80 0.07
C ALA A 6 7.02 -6.13 0.83
N TYR A 7 6.92 -6.42 2.13
CA TYR A 7 6.07 -5.65 3.05
C TYR A 7 6.89 -4.52 3.67
N LEU A 8 6.35 -3.31 3.60
CA LEU A 8 6.95 -2.12 4.20
C LEU A 8 6.08 -1.63 5.35
N ILE A 9 6.70 -1.55 6.52
CA ILE A 9 6.11 -0.89 7.67
C ILE A 9 6.64 0.55 7.67
N PRO A 10 5.78 1.57 7.50
CA PRO A 10 6.22 2.94 7.28
C PRO A 10 6.98 3.58 8.45
N GLY A 11 6.97 2.95 9.63
CA GLY A 11 7.64 3.47 10.82
C GLY A 11 7.05 4.79 11.31
N ALA A 12 7.62 5.39 12.36
CA ALA A 12 7.12 6.64 12.94
C ALA A 12 7.41 7.90 12.10
N ASP A 13 8.37 7.84 11.18
CA ASP A 13 8.65 8.88 10.17
C ASP A 13 8.44 8.26 8.78
N LEU A 14 7.65 8.94 7.95
CA LEU A 14 7.33 8.44 6.61
C LEU A 14 8.50 8.58 5.63
N ARG A 15 9.40 9.56 5.83
CA ARG A 15 10.46 9.88 4.86
C ARG A 15 11.45 8.73 4.63
N PRO A 16 12.00 8.06 5.67
CA PRO A 16 12.88 6.91 5.46
C PRO A 16 12.17 5.78 4.71
N SER A 17 10.88 5.60 4.96
CA SER A 17 10.10 4.56 4.31
C SER A 17 9.83 4.86 2.83
N VAL A 18 9.60 6.13 2.47
CA VAL A 18 9.53 6.56 1.07
C VAL A 18 10.86 6.32 0.36
N GLU A 19 11.99 6.61 1.01
CA GLU A 19 13.30 6.33 0.42
C GLU A 19 13.54 4.83 0.24
N LEU A 20 13.10 4.00 1.20
CA LEU A 20 13.17 2.56 1.06
C LEU A 20 12.30 2.04 -0.10
N ALA A 21 11.16 2.67 -0.38
CA ALA A 21 10.34 2.34 -1.55
C ALA A 21 11.08 2.60 -2.86
N ARG A 22 11.85 3.71 -2.95
CA ARG A 22 12.71 4.01 -4.12
C ARG A 22 13.83 2.98 -4.27
N GLN A 23 14.47 2.62 -3.17
CA GLN A 23 15.53 1.62 -3.17
C GLN A 23 15.02 0.23 -3.57
N ALA A 24 13.85 -0.18 -3.07
CA ALA A 24 13.25 -1.45 -3.45
C ALA A 24 12.97 -1.53 -4.96
N GLU A 25 12.48 -0.45 -5.57
CA GLU A 25 12.34 -0.35 -7.03
C GLU A 25 13.69 -0.47 -7.74
N ALA A 26 14.72 0.24 -7.27
CA ALA A 26 16.07 0.18 -7.84
C ALA A 26 16.71 -1.22 -7.71
N TRP A 27 16.36 -1.97 -6.67
CA TRP A 27 16.81 -3.36 -6.46
C TRP A 27 16.00 -4.38 -7.27
N GLY A 28 14.98 -3.95 -8.01
CA GLY A 28 14.19 -4.83 -8.88
C GLY A 28 13.10 -5.61 -8.14
N TYR A 29 12.68 -5.16 -6.95
CA TYR A 29 11.43 -5.68 -6.36
C TYR A 29 10.26 -5.33 -7.26
N GLU A 30 9.30 -6.24 -7.35
CA GLU A 30 8.17 -6.07 -8.25
C GLU A 30 6.96 -5.44 -7.58
N SER A 31 6.83 -5.59 -6.26
CA SER A 31 5.73 -4.98 -5.53
C SER A 31 6.07 -4.64 -4.08
N LEU A 32 5.44 -3.58 -3.59
CA LEU A 32 5.48 -3.16 -2.19
C LEU A 32 4.08 -3.20 -1.58
N TRP A 33 4.01 -3.75 -0.38
CA TRP A 33 2.76 -3.97 0.34
C TRP A 33 2.78 -3.26 1.69
N VAL A 34 1.69 -2.55 2.00
CA VAL A 34 1.53 -1.84 3.28
C VAL A 34 0.33 -2.39 4.02
N THR A 35 0.54 -2.74 5.30
CA THR A 35 -0.53 -3.22 6.18
C THR A 35 -1.45 -2.08 6.57
N HIS A 36 -2.75 -2.33 6.56
CA HIS A 36 -3.73 -1.36 7.05
C HIS A 36 -3.91 -1.48 8.57
N GLY A 37 -3.97 -0.34 9.28
CA GLY A 37 -4.27 -0.32 10.72
C GLY A 37 -3.05 -0.37 11.66
N GLY A 38 -1.82 -0.37 11.14
CA GLY A 38 -0.58 -0.29 11.92
C GLY A 38 -0.21 1.12 12.41
N GLY A 39 -1.20 1.95 12.75
CA GLY A 39 -0.99 3.35 13.18
C GLY A 39 -0.90 4.39 12.05
N ARG A 40 -1.02 3.96 10.78
CA ARG A 40 -1.14 4.85 9.62
C ARG A 40 -2.19 4.33 8.64
N ASP A 41 -2.76 5.27 7.89
CA ASP A 41 -3.60 4.94 6.74
C ASP A 41 -2.74 4.45 5.58
N SER A 42 -2.99 3.21 5.12
CA SER A 42 -2.19 2.61 4.05
C SER A 42 -2.38 3.28 2.70
N PHE A 43 -3.55 3.88 2.40
CA PHE A 43 -3.76 4.60 1.14
C PHE A 43 -2.87 5.84 1.09
N VAL A 44 -2.83 6.62 2.17
CA VAL A 44 -1.98 7.81 2.26
C VAL A 44 -0.50 7.46 2.13
N VAL A 45 -0.06 6.38 2.79
CA VAL A 45 1.33 5.89 2.68
C VAL A 45 1.65 5.47 1.25
N LEU A 46 0.77 4.68 0.62
CA LEU A 46 0.97 4.20 -0.75
C LEU A 46 0.90 5.35 -1.77
N SER A 47 0.14 6.42 -1.52
CA SER A 47 0.17 7.64 -2.34
C SER A 47 1.55 8.31 -2.33
N ALA A 48 2.23 8.34 -1.17
CA ALA A 48 3.59 8.84 -1.09
C ALA A 48 4.58 7.95 -1.88
N TYR A 49 4.43 6.63 -1.80
CA TYR A 49 5.25 5.71 -2.60
C TYR A 49 4.96 5.83 -4.09
N ALA A 50 3.70 6.03 -4.48
CA ALA A 50 3.29 6.21 -5.87
C ALA A 50 3.99 7.41 -6.51
N GLN A 51 4.15 8.50 -5.77
CA GLN A 51 4.87 9.69 -6.23
C GLN A 51 6.39 9.51 -6.27
N ALA A 52 6.94 8.67 -5.39
CA ALA A 52 8.38 8.44 -5.30
C ALA A 52 8.91 7.39 -6.29
N THR A 53 8.03 6.53 -6.83
CA THR A 53 8.37 5.37 -7.67
C THR A 53 7.68 5.43 -9.03
N ARG A 54 8.15 4.67 -10.02
CA ARG A 54 7.64 4.74 -11.40
C ARG A 54 7.12 3.44 -12.00
N MET A 55 7.61 2.30 -11.53
CA MET A 55 7.43 0.98 -12.12
C MET A 55 6.94 -0.07 -11.11
N ILE A 56 7.40 -0.01 -9.86
CA ILE A 56 7.08 -1.02 -8.84
C ILE A 56 5.57 -1.06 -8.55
N GLY A 57 5.01 -2.27 -8.41
CA GLY A 57 3.62 -2.46 -8.00
C GLY A 57 3.38 -1.98 -6.57
N LEU A 58 2.20 -1.44 -6.28
CA LEU A 58 1.84 -0.94 -4.97
C LEU A 58 0.57 -1.61 -4.48
N GLY A 59 0.52 -2.05 -3.23
CA GLY A 59 -0.65 -2.75 -2.72
C GLY A 59 -0.86 -2.60 -1.22
N ASN A 60 -2.11 -2.76 -0.82
CA ASN A 60 -2.52 -2.91 0.56
C ASN A 60 -2.61 -4.40 0.91
N GLY A 61 -2.05 -4.79 2.05
CA GLY A 61 -2.05 -6.17 2.53
C GLY A 61 -2.53 -6.28 3.97
N VAL A 62 -3.83 -6.24 4.27
CA VAL A 62 -5.01 -5.95 3.43
C VAL A 62 -5.86 -4.88 4.12
N VAL A 63 -6.74 -4.20 3.39
CA VAL A 63 -7.73 -3.29 4.00
C VAL A 63 -8.89 -4.09 4.61
N PRO A 64 -9.28 -3.85 5.88
CA PRO A 64 -10.46 -4.47 6.46
C PRO A 64 -11.73 -3.88 5.83
N ILE A 65 -12.67 -4.75 5.42
CA ILE A 65 -13.91 -4.32 4.75
C ILE A 65 -14.91 -3.71 5.75
N TYR A 66 -15.07 -4.33 6.93
CA TYR A 66 -16.15 -3.98 7.86
C TYR A 66 -16.15 -2.54 8.39
N PRO A 67 -15.01 -1.88 8.68
CA PRO A 67 -15.04 -0.53 9.23
C PRO A 67 -15.18 0.57 8.19
N ARG A 68 -15.25 0.26 6.88
CA ARG A 68 -15.30 1.27 5.81
C ARG A 68 -16.56 1.17 4.96
N HIS A 69 -17.05 2.33 4.53
CA HIS A 69 -18.11 2.39 3.53
C HIS A 69 -17.55 1.97 2.15
N PRO A 70 -18.20 1.04 1.42
CA PRO A 70 -17.69 0.52 0.15
C PRO A 70 -17.42 1.61 -0.91
N VAL A 71 -18.25 2.65 -0.97
CA VAL A 71 -18.05 3.77 -1.90
C VAL A 71 -16.78 4.56 -1.58
N ALA A 72 -16.48 4.80 -0.30
CA ALA A 72 -15.27 5.49 0.10
C ALA A 72 -14.02 4.68 -0.29
N LEU A 73 -14.06 3.36 -0.04
CA LEU A 73 -12.98 2.46 -0.45
C LEU A 73 -12.75 2.47 -1.97
N ALA A 74 -13.83 2.51 -2.76
CA ALA A 74 -13.74 2.58 -4.21
C ALA A 74 -13.13 3.92 -4.69
N GLN A 75 -13.50 5.04 -4.06
CA GLN A 75 -12.95 6.37 -4.37
C GLN A 75 -11.46 6.45 -4.04
N GLU A 76 -11.04 5.94 -2.88
CA GLU A 76 -9.63 5.85 -2.47
C GLU A 76 -8.82 5.00 -3.46
N ALA A 77 -9.35 3.83 -3.82
CA ALA A 77 -8.70 2.91 -4.74
C ALA A 77 -8.57 3.48 -6.16
N LEU A 78 -9.61 4.15 -6.67
CA LEU A 78 -9.60 4.79 -7.98
C LEU A 78 -8.54 5.88 -8.05
N THR A 79 -8.50 6.76 -7.04
CA THR A 79 -7.54 7.86 -6.96
C THR A 79 -6.11 7.34 -6.94
N LEU A 80 -5.83 6.32 -6.13
CA LEU A 80 -4.49 5.75 -6.02
C LEU A 80 -4.09 4.94 -7.27
N ALA A 81 -5.05 4.28 -7.93
CA ALA A 81 -4.80 3.64 -9.21
C ALA A 81 -4.37 4.66 -10.28
N GLU A 82 -5.03 5.82 -10.35
CA GLU A 82 -4.64 6.90 -11.25
C GLU A 82 -3.27 7.48 -10.88
N LEU A 83 -3.06 7.85 -9.61
CA LEU A 83 -1.82 8.44 -9.11
C LEU A 83 -0.60 7.52 -9.35
N SER A 84 -0.78 6.21 -9.22
CA SER A 84 0.26 5.23 -9.45
C SER A 84 0.46 4.87 -10.93
N GLY A 85 -0.33 5.41 -11.87
CA GLY A 85 -0.26 5.01 -13.28
C GLY A 85 -0.69 3.57 -13.52
N GLY A 86 -1.71 3.09 -12.78
CA GLY A 86 -2.26 1.73 -12.89
C GLY A 86 -1.47 0.64 -12.15
N ARG A 87 -0.48 1.02 -11.33
CA ARG A 87 0.36 0.07 -10.57
C ARG A 87 -0.26 -0.39 -9.25
N PHE A 88 -1.32 0.27 -8.79
CA PHE A 88 -1.98 -0.05 -7.53
C PHE A 88 -2.83 -1.33 -7.61
N ARG A 89 -2.79 -2.14 -6.54
CA ARG A 89 -3.57 -3.37 -6.35
C ARG A 89 -4.30 -3.32 -5.01
N LEU A 90 -5.62 -3.30 -5.08
CA LEU A 90 -6.48 -3.26 -3.89
C LEU A 90 -6.61 -4.65 -3.25
N GLY A 91 -5.85 -4.91 -2.18
CA GLY A 91 -5.98 -6.08 -1.31
C GLY A 91 -7.01 -5.86 -0.21
N ILE A 92 -8.02 -6.72 -0.18
CA ILE A 92 -9.18 -6.61 0.70
C ILE A 92 -9.28 -7.89 1.56
N GLY A 93 -9.66 -7.76 2.84
CA GLY A 93 -9.95 -8.92 3.68
C GLY A 93 -10.98 -8.66 4.77
N GLY A 94 -11.47 -9.73 5.41
CA GLY A 94 -12.48 -9.67 6.47
C GLY A 94 -11.99 -9.03 7.79
N GLY A 95 -10.70 -8.71 7.91
CA GLY A 95 -10.12 -8.22 9.15
C GLY A 95 -10.07 -9.26 10.27
N THR A 96 -9.34 -8.96 11.33
CA THR A 96 -9.22 -9.83 12.50
C THR A 96 -10.32 -9.50 13.50
N ARG A 97 -11.09 -10.50 13.94
CA ARG A 97 -12.07 -10.32 15.01
C ARG A 97 -11.33 -10.12 16.34
N SER A 98 -11.43 -8.93 16.93
CA SER A 98 -11.02 -8.75 18.33
C SER A 98 -11.92 -9.61 19.20
N ARG A 99 -11.36 -10.62 19.87
CA ARG A 99 -12.04 -11.33 20.95
C ARG A 99 -11.76 -10.53 22.21
N SER A 100 -12.77 -9.81 22.69
CA SER A 100 -12.85 -9.30 24.06
C SER A 100 -12.95 -10.46 25.04
#